data_AF-A0A821G6W3-F1
#
_entry.id   AF-A0A821G6W3-F1
#
_cell.length_a   1.000
_cell.length_b   1.000
_cell.length_c   1.000
_cell.angle_alpha   90.00
_cell.angle_beta   90.00
_cell.angle_gamma   90.00
#
_symmetry.space_group_name_H-M   'P 1'
#
loop_
_entity.id
_entity.type
_entity.pdbx_description
1 polymer ?
#
loop_
_entity_poly.entity_id
_entity_poly.type
_entity_poly.pdbx_seq_one_letter_code
_entity_poly.pdbx_strand_id
1 'polypeptide(L)' 'IVTIYGNDIDAAAVEPIKQNIDLNDYSYRKIDDQYHAVDLDPYGTPAQFLDGAVQCIKKNGVLCVTAIDMPLLCGNNPHS' A
#
# COMPACT_ATOMS: atom_id res chain seq x y z
N ILE A 1 10.34 17.70 -6.65
CA ILE A 1 9.59 16.68 -7.40
C ILE A 1 9.36 15.52 -6.44
N VAL A 2 8.11 15.18 -6.14
CA VAL A 2 7.74 14.03 -5.32
C VAL A 2 7.51 12.85 -6.26
N THR A 3 8.08 11.69 -5.96
CA THR A 3 7.88 10.46 -6.75
C THR A 3 6.85 9.59 -6.06
N ILE A 4 5.83 9.16 -6.80
CA ILE A 4 4.74 8.31 -6.31
C ILE A 4 4.85 6.94 -6.97
N TYR A 5 4.62 5.90 -6.18
CA TYR A 5 4.64 4.51 -6.61
C TYR A 5 3.25 3.92 -6.40
N GLY A 6 2.59 3.49 -7.47
CA GLY A 6 1.32 2.78 -7.43
C GLY A 6 1.53 1.32 -7.80
N ASN A 7 0.96 0.40 -7.03
CA ASN A 7 1.02 -1.03 -7.28
C ASN A 7 -0.36 -1.64 -7.13
N ASP A 8 -0.73 -2.49 -8.08
CA ASP A 8 -1.92 -3.33 -8.01
C ASP A 8 -1.60 -4.68 -8.65
N ILE A 9 -2.17 -5.75 -8.09
CA ILE A 9 -2.05 -7.11 -8.64
C ILE A 9 -2.93 -7.28 -9.87
N ASP A 10 -4.02 -6.53 -9.97
CA ASP A 10 -4.90 -6.56 -11.13
C ASP A 10 -4.29 -5.76 -12.28
N ALA A 11 -3.96 -6.45 -13.36
CA ALA A 11 -3.46 -5.83 -14.58
C ALA A 11 -4.43 -4.80 -15.18
N ALA A 12 -5.74 -4.96 -14.94
CA ALA A 12 -6.75 -4.00 -15.38
C ALA A 12 -6.67 -2.66 -14.64
N ALA A 13 -6.09 -2.62 -13.44
CA ALA A 13 -5.92 -1.39 -12.66
C ALA A 13 -4.71 -0.55 -13.12
N VAL A 14 -3.78 -1.13 -13.88
CA VAL A 14 -2.54 -0.47 -14.31
C VAL A 14 -2.81 0.75 -15.19
N GLU A 15 -3.69 0.63 -16.19
CA GLU A 15 -3.99 1.75 -17.10
C GLU A 15 -4.75 2.91 -16.41
N PRO A 16 -5.79 2.65 -15.59
CA PRO A 16 -6.40 3.69 -14.76
C PRO A 16 -5.41 4.42 -13.84
N ILE A 17 -4.48 3.69 -13.20
CA ILE A 17 -3.47 4.30 -12.33
C ILE A 17 -2.57 5.24 -13.12
N LYS A 18 -2.09 4.83 -14.30
CA LYS A 18 -1.27 5.70 -15.18
C LYS A 18 -2.04 6.95 -15.60
N GLN A 19 -3.30 6.79 -16.02
CA GLN A 19 -4.14 7.93 -16.39
C GLN A 19 -4.31 8.92 -15.24
N ASN A 20 -4.54 8.43 -14.02
CA ASN A 20 -4.67 9.28 -12.84
C ASN A 20 -3.36 10.02 -12.51
N ILE A 21 -2.21 9.37 -12.71
CA ILE A 21 -0.89 9.98 -12.50
C ILE A 21 -0.66 11.10 -13.52
N ASP A 22 -0.94 10.84 -14.79
CA ASP A 22 -0.77 11.81 -15.88
C ASP A 22 -1.72 13.02 -15.71
N LEU A 23 -2.97 12.78 -15.28
CA LEU A 23 -3.95 13.85 -15.01
C LEU A 23 -3.51 14.80 -13.89
N ASN A 24 -2.65 14.36 -12.97
CA ASN A 24 -2.20 15.14 -11.82
C ASN A 24 -0.72 15.59 -11.94
N ASP A 25 -0.10 15.47 -13.12
CA ASP A 25 1.31 15.84 -13.37
C ASP A 25 2.30 15.17 -12.38
N TYR A 26 2.00 13.97 -11.90
CA TYR A 26 2.91 13.22 -11.04
C TYR A 26 3.87 12.36 -11.85
N SER A 27 5.09 12.18 -11.34
CA SER A 27 6.05 11.24 -11.91
C SER A 27 5.97 9.88 -11.20
N TYR A 28 5.90 8.80 -11.97
CA TYR A 28 6.03 7.44 -11.44
C TYR A 28 7.36 6.80 -11.85
N ARG A 29 7.89 5.91 -11.00
CA ARG A 29 9.10 5.13 -11.28
C ARG A 29 8.88 3.66 -10.93
N LYS A 30 9.71 2.80 -11.53
CA LYS A 30 9.78 1.38 -11.16
C LYS A 30 10.32 1.28 -9.72
N ILE A 31 9.80 0.30 -8.98
CA ILE A 31 10.04 -0.01 -7.56
C ILE A 31 11.45 0.41 -7.09
N ASP A 32 11.48 1.19 -6.02
CA ASP A 32 12.68 1.46 -5.22
C ASP A 32 12.70 0.52 -3.99
N ASP A 33 13.85 0.36 -3.37
CA ASP A 33 13.99 -0.56 -2.23
C ASP A 33 13.36 0.01 -0.95
N GLN A 34 13.30 1.35 -0.82
CA GLN A 34 12.72 2.01 0.36
C GLN A 34 12.01 3.34 0.08
N TYR A 35 10.93 3.60 0.83
CA TYR A 35 10.05 4.77 0.70
C TYR A 35 9.96 5.59 1.99
N HIS A 36 9.69 6.89 1.86
CA HIS A 36 9.49 7.78 3.03
C HIS A 36 8.13 7.58 3.68
N ALA A 37 7.12 7.19 2.89
CA ALA A 37 5.79 6.83 3.34
C ALA A 37 5.33 5.63 2.52
N VAL A 38 4.70 4.67 3.18
CA VAL A 38 4.02 3.53 2.55
C VAL A 38 2.59 3.52 3.05
N ASP A 39 1.64 3.41 2.12
CA ASP A 39 0.23 3.24 2.42
C ASP A 39 -0.20 1.84 1.99
N LEU A 40 -0.72 1.07 2.93
CA LEU A 40 -1.10 -0.33 2.75
C LEU A 40 -2.61 -0.46 2.95
N ASP A 41 -3.35 -0.55 1.84
CA ASP A 41 -4.82 -0.63 1.82
C ASP A 41 -5.33 -1.90 1.12
N PRO A 42 -5.29 -3.07 1.80
CA PRO A 42 -5.81 -4.31 1.26
C PRO A 42 -7.29 -4.51 1.60
N TYR A 43 -8.00 -5.23 0.72
CA TYR A 43 -9.31 -5.78 1.07
C TYR A 43 -9.16 -6.88 2.13
N GLY A 44 -9.65 -6.62 3.36
CA GLY A 44 -9.62 -7.57 4.47
C GLY A 44 -8.44 -7.33 5.42
N THR A 45 -7.63 -8.38 5.66
CA THR A 45 -6.52 -8.33 6.62
C THR A 45 -5.21 -7.89 5.96
N PRO A 46 -4.46 -6.92 6.55
CA PRO A 46 -3.16 -6.49 6.04
C PRO A 46 -2.00 -7.40 6.44
N ALA A 47 -2.24 -8.41 7.29
CA ALA A 47 -1.21 -9.23 7.92
C ALA A 47 -0.20 -9.83 6.92
N GLN A 48 -0.68 -10.27 5.76
CA GLN A 48 0.15 -10.89 4.71
C GLN A 48 1.16 -9.93 4.05
N PHE A 49 0.94 -8.61 4.15
CA PHE A 49 1.77 -7.59 3.50
C PHE A 49 2.64 -6.79 4.48
N LEU A 50 2.41 -6.93 5.79
CA LEU A 50 3.10 -6.13 6.82
C LEU A 50 4.61 -6.33 6.82
N ASP A 51 5.09 -7.57 6.65
CA ASP A 51 6.54 -7.85 6.65
C ASP A 51 7.26 -7.11 5.51
N GLY A 52 6.71 -7.21 4.29
CA GLY A 52 7.24 -6.48 3.14
C GLY A 52 7.11 -4.96 3.31
N ALA A 53 5.97 -4.47 3.79
CA ALA A 53 5.75 -3.03 4.00
C ALA A 53 6.78 -2.43 4.98
N VAL A 54 7.09 -3.12 6.08
CA VAL A 54 8.10 -2.69 7.05
C VAL A 54 9.50 -2.66 6.44
N GLN A 55 9.86 -3.66 5.63
CA GLN A 55 11.16 -3.71 4.95
C GLN A 55 11.32 -2.58 3.91
N CYS A 56 10.23 -2.17 3.28
CA CYS A 56 10.19 -1.11 2.28
C CYS A 56 10.12 0.30 2.86
N ILE A 57 10.07 0.50 4.19
CA ILE A 57 10.04 1.85 4.78
C ILE A 57 11.44 2.29 5.23
N LYS A 58 11.80 3.52 4.88
CA LYS A 58 13.03 4.16 5.37
C LYS A 58 12.97 4.35 6.89
N LYS A 59 14.14 4.37 7.54
CA LYS A 59 14.23 4.77 8.94
C LYS A 59 13.57 6.15 9.15
N ASN A 60 12.70 6.24 10.16
CA ASN A 60 11.85 7.41 10.46
C ASN A 60 10.80 7.74 9.38
N GLY A 61 10.50 6.82 8.47
CA GLY A 61 9.37 6.92 7.55
C GLY A 61 8.05 6.57 8.23
N VAL A 62 6.95 6.73 7.49
CA VAL A 62 5.59 6.51 7.98
C VAL A 62 4.96 5.30 7.30
N LEU A 63 4.31 4.44 8.09
CA LEU A 63 3.47 3.35 7.61
C LEU A 63 2.01 3.68 7.91
N CYS A 64 1.20 3.78 6.86
CA CYS A 64 -0.25 3.82 6.95
C CYS A 64 -0.80 2.43 6.61
N VAL A 65 -1.74 1.92 7.42
CA VAL A 65 -2.35 0.60 7.21
C VAL A 65 -3.86 0.69 7.38
N THR A 66 -4.60 0.20 6.41
CA THR A 66 -6.04 -0.02 6.50
C THR A 66 -6.31 -1.49 6.80
N ALA A 67 -7.14 -1.77 7.80
CA ALA A 67 -7.60 -3.11 8.13
C ALA A 67 -9.13 -3.11 8.14
N ILE A 68 -9.75 -3.88 7.25
CA ILE A 68 -11.21 -3.89 7.03
C ILE A 68 -11.84 -5.18 7.61
N ASP A 69 -11.02 -6.08 8.18
CA ASP A 69 -11.41 -7.29 8.91
C ASP A 69 -11.96 -7.00 10.32
N MET A 70 -12.92 -6.07 10.41
CA MET A 70 -13.55 -5.61 11.67
C MET A 70 -13.98 -6.75 12.61
N PRO A 71 -14.52 -7.91 12.16
CA PRO A 71 -14.91 -8.97 13.09
C PRO A 71 -13.73 -9.56 13.88
N LEU A 72 -12.54 -9.66 13.28
CA LEU A 72 -11.32 -10.17 13.95
C LEU A 72 -10.71 -9.11 14.87
N LEU A 73 -10.64 -7.85 14.42
CA LEU A 73 -10.14 -6.74 15.25
C LEU A 73 -11.05 -6.38 16.42
N CYS A 74 -12.37 -6.55 16.28
CA CYS A 74 -13.34 -6.29 17.35
C CYS A 74 -13.53 -7.48 18.31
N GLY A 75 -12.65 -8.48 18.27
CA GLY A 75 -12.63 -9.59 19.24
C GLY A 75 -13.71 -10.66 19.01
N ASN A 76 -14.33 -10.69 17.82
CA ASN A 76 -15.42 -11.61 17.54
C ASN A 76 -14.96 -13.03 17.12
N ASN A 77 -13.64 -13.28 17.06
CA ASN A 77 -13.02 -14.62 16.97
C ASN A 77 -11.49 -14.55 17.25
N PRO A 78 -11.04 -14.73 18.51
CA PRO A 78 -9.60 -14.73 18.83
C PRO A 78 -8.86 -16.01 18.42
N HIS A 79 -9.58 -17.08 18.09
CA HIS A 79 -9.03 -18.38 17.71
C HIS A 79 -9.93 -19.10 16.69
N SER A 80 -9.58 -19.05 15.41
CA SER A 80 -10.03 -20.00 14.38
C SER A 80 -8.96 -20.14 13.32
#